data_AF-A0A496WCI5-F1
#
_entry.id   AF-A0A496WCI5-F1
#
_cell.length_a   1.000
_cell.length_b   1.000
_cell.length_c   1.000
_cell.angle_alpha   90.00
_cell.angle_beta   90.00
_cell.angle_gamma   90.00
#
_symmetry.space_group_name_H-M   'P 1'
#
loop_
_entity.id
_entity.type
_entity.pdbx_description
1 polymer ?
#
loop_
_entity_poly.entity_id
_entity_poly.type
_entity_poly.pdbx_seq_one_letter_code
_entity_poly.pdbx_strand_id
1 'polypeptide(L)'
;MFSFHYLNDAPIISVENHPQCDGNVNGPALIEAPAWLHNPPGKYLLFFAHHEGRSIRLAASNKLTGPWQITTPAPLDLEHSLFASGSPDEAQLHPEARALIEVGADGNYPHIASPDARAALSFPRWPR
;
A
#
# COMPACT_ATOMS: atom_id res chain seq x y z
N MET A 1 -18.78 14.47 21.01
CA MET A 1 -17.76 13.48 21.42
C MET A 1 -17.87 12.31 20.46
N PHE A 2 -16.76 11.82 19.92
CA PHE A 2 -16.77 10.64 19.05
C PHE A 2 -16.54 9.38 19.90
N SER A 3 -17.22 8.29 19.55
CA SER A 3 -16.96 6.96 20.11
C SER A 3 -16.43 6.06 19.00
N PHE A 4 -15.52 5.17 19.37
CA PHE A 4 -14.91 4.20 18.46
C PHE A 4 -15.21 2.80 18.99
N HIS A 5 -15.53 1.90 18.08
CA HIS A 5 -15.79 0.50 18.37
C HIS A 5 -14.91 -0.34 17.45
N TYR A 6 -14.40 -1.45 17.95
CA TYR A 6 -13.74 -2.44 17.11
C TYR A 6 -14.74 -2.97 16.09
N LEU A 7 -14.28 -3.10 14.84
CA LEU A 7 -15.09 -3.68 13.78
C LEU A 7 -15.25 -5.20 13.98
N ASN A 8 -14.17 -5.86 14.39
CA ASN A 8 -14.08 -7.30 14.64
C ASN A 8 -13.13 -7.55 15.84
N ASP A 9 -13.19 -8.75 16.43
CA ASP A 9 -12.26 -9.19 17.49
C ASP A 9 -10.87 -9.60 16.96
N ALA A 10 -10.71 -9.70 15.64
CA ALA A 10 -9.48 -10.11 14.97
C ALA A 10 -9.11 -9.15 13.83
N PRO A 11 -7.84 -9.11 13.38
CA PRO A 11 -7.42 -8.34 12.21
C PRO A 11 -8.26 -8.71 10.98
N ILE A 12 -8.66 -7.71 10.20
CA ILE A 12 -9.41 -7.93 8.95
C ILE A 12 -8.57 -8.62 7.86
N ILE A 13 -7.24 -8.51 7.96
CA ILE A 13 -6.26 -9.25 7.15
C ILE A 13 -5.18 -9.75 8.13
N SER A 14 -4.89 -11.04 8.11
CA SER A 14 -3.77 -11.64 8.84
C SER A 14 -2.69 -12.09 7.86
N VAL A 15 -1.45 -11.64 8.06
CA VAL A 15 -0.30 -12.03 7.24
C VAL A 15 0.04 -13.51 7.36
N GLU A 16 -0.38 -14.17 8.45
CA GLU A 16 -0.19 -15.61 8.68
C GLU A 16 -0.95 -16.44 7.65
N ASN A 17 -2.13 -15.97 7.22
CA ASN A 17 -3.00 -16.65 6.27
C ASN A 17 -2.87 -16.12 4.83
N HIS A 18 -2.05 -15.08 4.65
CA HIS A 18 -1.84 -14.41 3.37
C HIS A 18 -0.34 -14.27 3.09
N PRO A 19 0.33 -15.35 2.66
CA PRO A 19 1.76 -15.32 2.35
C PRO A 19 2.11 -14.27 1.28
N GLN A 20 1.16 -13.91 0.41
CA GLN A 20 1.31 -12.83 -0.58
C GLN A 20 1.51 -11.43 0.04
N CYS A 21 1.28 -11.29 1.35
CA CYS A 21 1.53 -10.04 2.07
C CYS A 21 3.00 -9.91 2.52
N ASP A 22 3.85 -10.91 2.29
CA ASP A 22 5.26 -10.94 2.73
C ASP A 22 5.43 -10.42 4.17
N GLY A 23 4.58 -10.92 5.08
CA GLY A 23 4.63 -10.54 6.50
C GLY A 23 4.15 -9.13 6.85
N ASN A 24 3.59 -8.35 5.91
CA ASN A 24 3.28 -6.93 6.14
C ASN A 24 2.01 -6.41 5.46
N VAL A 25 1.21 -5.65 6.24
CA VAL A 25 -0.02 -4.97 5.81
C VAL A 25 -0.07 -3.49 6.26
N ASN A 26 1.09 -2.84 6.38
CA ASN A 26 1.22 -1.48 6.92
C ASN A 26 0.76 -0.37 5.98
N GLY A 27 0.32 0.73 6.58
CA GLY A 27 -0.17 1.92 5.86
C GLY A 27 -1.37 1.64 4.95
N PRO A 28 -2.41 0.88 5.40
CA PRO A 28 -3.51 0.55 4.52
C PRO A 28 -4.38 1.77 4.21
N ALA A 29 -4.73 1.91 2.94
CA ALA A 29 -5.60 2.93 2.37
C ALA A 29 -6.89 2.29 1.86
N LEU A 30 -8.01 2.57 2.53
CA LEU A 30 -9.33 2.03 2.19
C LEU A 30 -10.13 3.02 1.35
N ILE A 31 -10.66 2.57 0.23
CA ILE A 31 -11.68 3.29 -0.54
C ILE A 31 -12.88 2.37 -0.85
N GLU A 32 -14.06 2.97 -1.02
CA GLU A 32 -15.13 2.30 -1.76
C GLU A 32 -14.79 2.34 -3.26
N ALA A 33 -15.06 1.25 -3.97
CA ALA A 33 -14.83 1.14 -5.40
C ALA A 33 -15.52 2.32 -6.11
N PRO A 34 -14.77 3.14 -6.86
CA PRO A 34 -15.37 4.28 -7.54
C PRO A 34 -16.43 3.83 -8.56
N ALA A 35 -17.52 4.60 -8.71
CA ALA A 35 -18.62 4.24 -9.61
C ALA A 35 -18.22 4.08 -11.09
N TRP A 36 -17.11 4.71 -11.50
CA TRP A 36 -16.57 4.60 -12.86
C TRP A 36 -15.70 3.35 -13.06
N LEU A 37 -15.33 2.62 -12.00
CA LEU A 37 -14.52 1.42 -12.10
C LEU A 37 -15.40 0.26 -12.58
N HIS A 38 -15.20 -0.16 -13.81
CA HIS A 38 -15.96 -1.28 -14.37
C HIS A 38 -15.47 -2.61 -13.76
N ASN A 39 -16.44 -3.46 -13.37
CA ASN A 39 -16.19 -4.79 -12.79
C ASN A 39 -15.16 -4.76 -11.64
N PRO A 40 -15.42 -4.00 -10.55
CA PRO A 40 -14.48 -3.92 -9.44
C PRO A 40 -14.35 -5.30 -8.76
N PRO A 41 -13.16 -5.66 -8.25
CA PRO A 41 -12.93 -6.94 -7.58
C PRO A 41 -13.71 -7.07 -6.26
N GLY A 42 -14.18 -5.95 -5.71
CA GLY A 42 -15.09 -5.89 -4.56
C GLY A 42 -15.58 -4.47 -4.34
N LYS A 43 -16.59 -4.32 -3.47
CA LYS A 43 -17.13 -3.01 -3.07
C LYS A 43 -16.09 -2.11 -2.39
N TYR A 44 -15.18 -2.71 -1.62
CA TYR A 44 -14.15 -2.01 -0.87
C TYR A 44 -12.78 -2.47 -1.34
N LEU A 45 -11.89 -1.51 -1.57
CA LEU A 45 -10.53 -1.70 -2.06
C LEU A 45 -9.57 -1.18 -0.99
N LEU A 46 -8.70 -2.06 -0.50
CA LEU A 46 -7.70 -1.76 0.52
C LEU A 46 -6.31 -1.89 -0.09
N PHE A 47 -5.65 -0.75 -0.31
CA PHE A 47 -4.29 -0.69 -0.84
C PHE A 47 -3.28 -0.65 0.29
N PHE A 48 -2.17 -1.37 0.18
CA PHE A 48 -1.11 -1.37 1.19
C PHE A 48 0.22 -1.79 0.57
N ALA A 49 1.34 -1.43 1.19
CA ALA A 49 2.67 -1.83 0.76
C ALA A 49 3.58 -2.05 1.97
N HIS A 50 4.66 -2.80 1.76
CA HIS A 50 5.75 -2.90 2.71
C HIS A 50 6.74 -1.75 2.42
N HIS A 51 7.27 -1.07 3.44
CA HIS A 51 8.32 -0.06 3.26
C HIS A 51 9.67 -0.63 2.79
N GLU A 52 9.71 -1.94 2.58
CA GLU A 52 10.83 -2.70 1.99
C GLU A 52 10.33 -3.51 0.77
N GLY A 53 9.06 -3.32 0.41
CA GLY A 53 8.36 -4.08 -0.61
C GLY A 53 8.49 -3.45 -1.98
N ARG A 54 8.32 -4.31 -2.99
CA ARG A 54 8.43 -3.95 -4.41
C ARG A 54 7.08 -3.71 -5.06
N SER A 55 5.98 -3.63 -4.31
CA SER A 55 4.64 -3.47 -4.89
C SER A 55 3.64 -2.78 -3.98
N ILE A 56 2.67 -2.10 -4.60
CA ILE A 56 1.41 -1.73 -3.96
C ILE A 56 0.46 -2.91 -4.15
N ARG A 57 0.08 -3.55 -3.05
CA ARG A 57 -0.86 -4.67 -3.03
C ARG A 57 -2.28 -4.18 -2.84
N LEU A 58 -3.23 -4.97 -3.31
CA LEU A 58 -4.66 -4.70 -3.17
C LEU A 58 -5.34 -5.90 -2.51
N ALA A 59 -6.09 -5.64 -1.45
CA ALA A 59 -7.11 -6.54 -0.96
C ALA A 59 -8.50 -6.00 -1.31
N ALA A 60 -9.38 -6.87 -1.78
CA ALA A 60 -10.77 -6.51 -2.12
C ALA A 60 -11.75 -7.26 -1.24
N SER A 61 -12.85 -6.59 -0.87
CA SER A 61 -13.98 -7.24 -0.20
C SER A 61 -15.30 -6.55 -0.52
N ASN A 62 -16.41 -7.29 -0.42
CA ASN A 62 -17.74 -6.72 -0.46
C ASN A 62 -18.26 -6.24 0.91
N LYS A 63 -17.51 -6.52 1.99
CA LYS A 63 -17.86 -6.16 3.37
C LYS A 63 -16.64 -5.65 4.12
N LEU A 64 -16.78 -4.60 4.92
CA LEU A 64 -15.67 -4.07 5.73
C LEU A 64 -15.10 -5.12 6.70
N THR A 65 -15.98 -6.00 7.22
CA THR A 65 -15.62 -7.10 8.12
C THR A 65 -14.86 -8.24 7.44
N GLY A 66 -14.70 -8.19 6.11
CA GLY A 66 -14.14 -9.28 5.32
C GLY A 66 -15.17 -10.36 4.92
N PRO A 67 -14.71 -11.49 4.34
CA PRO A 67 -13.31 -11.83 4.10
C PRO A 67 -12.67 -10.90 3.06
N TRP A 68 -11.37 -10.67 3.20
CA TRP A 68 -10.57 -9.86 2.28
C TRP A 68 -9.74 -10.77 1.39
N GLN A 69 -9.83 -10.57 0.08
CA GLN A 69 -9.08 -11.35 -0.91
C GLN A 69 -7.93 -10.50 -1.45
N ILE A 70 -6.69 -11.00 -1.32
CA ILE A 70 -5.53 -10.39 -1.95
C ILE A 70 -5.66 -10.60 -3.47
N THR A 71 -5.64 -9.50 -4.22
CA THR A 71 -5.74 -9.50 -5.68
C THR A 71 -4.37 -9.79 -6.29
N THR A 72 -4.33 -10.65 -7.31
CA THR A 72 -3.13 -10.96 -8.09
C THR A 72 -3.40 -10.74 -9.59
N PRO A 73 -2.47 -10.13 -10.35
CA PRO A 73 -1.21 -9.52 -9.88
C PRO A 73 -1.47 -8.26 -9.02
N ALA A 74 -0.42 -7.79 -8.33
CA ALA A 74 -0.49 -6.53 -7.62
C ALA A 74 -0.79 -5.37 -8.61
N PRO A 75 -1.57 -4.35 -8.23
CA PRO A 75 -1.88 -3.22 -9.11
C PRO A 75 -0.65 -2.48 -9.66
N LEU A 76 0.43 -2.39 -8.87
CA LEU A 76 1.66 -1.75 -9.28
C LEU A 76 2.86 -2.46 -8.65
N ASP A 77 3.72 -3.01 -9.50
CA ASP A 77 5.05 -3.49 -9.12
C ASP A 77 6.10 -2.42 -9.47
N LEU A 78 7.22 -2.42 -8.74
CA LEU A 78 8.33 -1.48 -8.90
C LEU A 78 8.91 -1.50 -10.32
N GLU A 79 8.97 -2.68 -10.95
CA GLU A 79 9.41 -2.83 -12.34
C GLU A 79 8.48 -2.11 -13.35
N HIS A 80 7.22 -1.88 -12.96
CA HIS A 80 6.22 -1.22 -13.79
C HIS A 80 6.01 0.26 -13.38
N SER A 81 6.79 0.76 -12.42
CA SER A 81 6.62 2.11 -11.86
C SER A 81 7.19 3.24 -12.72
N LEU A 82 7.97 2.91 -13.76
CA LEU A 82 8.79 3.85 -14.55
C LEU A 82 9.92 4.54 -13.76
N PHE A 83 10.16 4.15 -12.50
CA PHE A 83 11.29 4.59 -11.68
C PHE A 83 12.39 3.51 -11.62
N ALA A 84 13.51 3.86 -10.99
CA ALA A 84 14.61 2.91 -10.76
C ALA A 84 14.11 1.70 -9.94
N SER A 85 14.36 0.49 -10.45
CA SER A 85 13.98 -0.76 -9.79
C SER A 85 15.15 -1.48 -9.09
N GLY A 86 16.37 -0.99 -9.30
CA GLY A 86 17.60 -1.44 -8.64
C GLY A 86 18.30 -0.31 -7.89
N SER A 87 19.15 -0.70 -6.93
CA SER A 87 19.98 0.22 -6.17
C SER A 87 20.90 1.04 -7.10
N PRO A 88 21.19 2.31 -6.75
CA PRO A 88 22.19 3.09 -7.48
C PRO A 88 23.56 2.43 -7.36
N ASP A 89 24.42 2.68 -8.35
CA ASP A 89 25.82 2.28 -8.29
C ASP A 89 26.51 2.99 -7.11
N GLU A 90 27.13 2.23 -6.22
CA GLU A 90 27.83 2.74 -5.04
C GLU A 90 28.93 3.74 -5.40
N ALA A 91 29.57 3.57 -6.57
CA ALA A 91 30.58 4.50 -7.06
C ALA A 91 30.02 5.90 -7.35
N GLN A 92 28.70 6.00 -7.55
CA GLN A 92 28.00 7.25 -7.86
C GLN A 92 27.38 7.91 -6.61
N LEU A 93 27.48 7.27 -5.44
CA LEU A 93 26.93 7.79 -4.20
C LEU A 93 27.74 8.96 -3.64
N HIS A 94 27.04 9.87 -2.97
CA HIS A 94 27.70 10.89 -2.16
C HIS A 94 28.55 10.21 -1.05
N PRO A 95 29.75 10.72 -0.72
CA PRO A 95 30.62 10.10 0.29
C PRO A 95 29.93 9.84 1.64
N GLU A 96 29.05 10.74 2.08
CA GLU A 96 28.29 10.56 3.33
C GLU A 96 27.29 9.39 3.24
N ALA A 97 26.59 9.24 2.11
CA ALA A 97 25.67 8.13 1.90
C ALA A 97 26.41 6.79 1.87
N ARG A 98 27.59 6.76 1.23
CA ARG A 98 28.45 5.58 1.21
C ARG A 98 28.97 5.23 2.61
N ALA A 99 29.41 6.21 3.39
CA ALA A 99 29.87 5.98 4.77
C ALA A 99 28.75 5.41 5.67
N LEU A 100 27.50 5.83 5.46
CA LEU A 100 26.35 5.27 6.16
C LEU A 100 26.14 3.78 5.80
N ILE A 101 26.22 3.43 4.52
CA ILE A 101 26.11 2.04 4.06
C ILE A 101 27.25 1.18 4.63
N GLU A 102 28.49 1.70 4.64
CA GLU A 102 29.66 1.01 5.19
C GLU A 102 29.51 0.65 6.67
N VAL A 103 28.79 1.46 7.46
CA VAL A 103 28.47 1.16 8.87
C VAL A 103 27.19 0.35 9.05
N GLY A 104 26.59 -0.14 7.95
CA GLY A 104 25.42 -1.01 7.97
C GLY A 104 24.08 -0.28 8.02
N ALA A 105 24.01 1.00 7.64
CA ALA A 105 22.74 1.69 7.50
C ALA A 105 21.93 1.09 6.33
N ASP A 106 20.66 0.79 6.61
CA ASP A 106 19.73 0.24 5.64
C ASP A 106 19.10 1.33 4.74
N GLY A 107 18.50 0.92 3.63
CA GLY A 107 17.68 1.79 2.77
C GLY A 107 18.31 2.18 1.44
N ASN A 108 19.47 1.60 1.06
CA ASN A 108 20.05 1.79 -0.27
C ASN A 108 19.40 0.91 -1.34
N TYR A 109 18.07 0.87 -1.38
CA TYR A 109 17.31 0.17 -2.41
C TYR A 109 15.99 0.89 -2.69
N PRO A 110 15.52 0.91 -3.96
CA PRO A 110 14.21 1.44 -4.26
C PRO A 110 13.13 0.52 -3.70
N HIS A 111 12.10 1.12 -3.10
CA HIS A 111 10.92 0.45 -2.59
C HIS A 111 9.68 1.29 -2.89
N ILE A 112 8.49 0.68 -2.87
CA ILE A 112 7.24 1.43 -2.98
C ILE A 112 6.62 1.58 -1.59
N ALA A 113 6.49 2.83 -1.14
CA ALA A 113 5.77 3.14 0.09
C ALA A 113 4.24 3.04 -0.13
N SER A 114 3.52 2.71 0.95
CA SER A 114 2.06 2.62 0.93
C SER A 114 1.43 3.93 0.47
N PRO A 115 0.35 3.88 -0.34
CA PRO A 115 -0.34 5.08 -0.76
C PRO A 115 -1.00 5.76 0.44
N ASP A 116 -0.80 7.07 0.56
CA ASP A 116 -1.53 7.88 1.53
C ASP A 116 -2.92 8.20 0.95
N ALA A 117 -3.98 7.64 1.52
CA ALA A 117 -5.35 7.96 1.13
C ALA A 117 -5.74 9.34 1.65
N ARG A 118 -5.41 10.39 0.88
CA ARG A 118 -6.03 11.69 1.09
C ARG A 118 -7.45 11.65 0.54
N ALA A 119 -8.43 11.46 1.42
CA ALA A 119 -9.82 11.70 1.10
C ALA A 119 -10.01 13.21 0.80
N ALA A 120 -9.99 13.57 -0.49
CA ALA A 120 -10.54 14.85 -0.89
C ALA A 120 -12.06 14.77 -0.69
N LEU A 121 -12.55 15.33 0.42
CA LEU A 121 -13.97 15.60 0.60
C LEU A 121 -14.37 16.60 -0.49
N SER A 122 -14.86 16.10 -1.62
CA SER A 122 -15.51 16.90 -2.65
C SER A 122 -16.85 17.37 -2.08
N PHE A 123 -16.85 18.53 -1.44
CA PHE A 123 -18.10 19.23 -1.16
C PHE A 123 -18.80 19.54 -2.49
N PRO A 124 -20.10 19.27 -2.64
CA PRO A 124 -20.83 19.63 -3.85
C PRO A 124 -20.69 21.15 -4.06
N ARG A 125 -20.26 21.53 -5.27
CA ARG A 125 -20.24 22.94 -5.69
C ARG A 125 -21.67 23.48 -5.52
N TRP A 126 -21.82 24.57 -4.76
CA TRP A 126 -23.08 25.29 -4.69
C TRP A 126 -23.52 25.73 -6.09
N PRO A 127 -24.81 25.62 -6.44
CA PRO A 127 -25.32 26.14 -7.70
C PRO A 127 -25.13 27.67 -7.72
N ARG A 128 -24.73 28.19 -8.89
CA ARG A 128 -24.67 29.64 -9.17
C ARG A 128 -26.07 30.20 -9.35
#